data_AF-A0A7V2EY50-F1
#
_entry.id   AF-A0A7V2EY50-F1
#
_cell.length_a   1.000
_cell.length_b   1.000
_cell.length_c   1.000
_cell.angle_alpha   90.00
_cell.angle_beta   90.00
_cell.angle_gamma   90.00
#
_symmetry.space_group_name_H-M   'P 1'
#
loop_
_entity.id
_entity.type
_entity.pdbx_description
1 polymer ?
#
loop_
_entity_poly.entity_id
_entity_poly.type
_entity_poly.pdbx_seq_one_letter_code
_entity_poly.pdbx_strand_id
1 'polypeptide(L)'
;MIKTDAVHARPELLSVAETVARDKGIEADEVLEAMEQAIQKAGRTKYGHEHDIRANIDRKTGEITLARYLEVVEEIENEVSQLLLPAAQAKKADAEIGEFLIDPLPPIDFGRIAAQTAKQVIVQKVREAERA
;
A
#
# COMPACT_ATOMS: atom_id res chain seq x y z
N MET A 1 0.32 -7.55 -28.04
CA MET A 1 -0.62 -6.80 -27.18
C MET A 1 -0.82 -7.59 -25.89
N ILE A 2 -0.12 -7.23 -24.82
CA ILE A 2 -0.40 -7.77 -23.49
C ILE A 2 -1.53 -6.92 -22.94
N LYS A 3 -2.70 -7.53 -22.73
CA LYS A 3 -3.77 -6.89 -21.96
C LYS A 3 -3.30 -6.81 -20.51
N THR A 4 -2.96 -5.60 -20.08
CA THR A 4 -2.76 -5.27 -18.67
C THR A 4 -4.13 -5.39 -18.01
N ASP A 5 -4.44 -6.54 -17.42
CA ASP A 5 -5.67 -6.71 -16.63
C ASP A 5 -5.63 -5.73 -15.47
N ALA A 6 -6.63 -4.85 -15.47
CA ALA A 6 -6.39 -3.46 -15.16
C ALA A 6 -6.46 -3.09 -13.69
N VAL A 7 -5.81 -1.98 -13.42
CA VAL A 7 -6.11 -1.05 -12.34
C VAL A 7 -7.57 -0.61 -12.53
N HIS A 8 -8.48 -1.13 -11.71
CA HIS A 8 -9.90 -0.81 -11.76
C HIS A 8 -10.34 -0.35 -10.37
N ALA A 9 -11.21 0.66 -10.34
CA ALA A 9 -11.93 1.08 -9.15
C ALA A 9 -12.62 -0.12 -8.48
N ARG A 10 -12.51 -0.20 -7.14
CA ARG A 10 -13.10 -1.27 -6.31
C ARG A 10 -14.01 -0.68 -5.23
N PRO A 11 -15.15 -0.10 -5.60
CA PRO A 11 -16.08 0.48 -4.63
C PRO A 11 -16.57 -0.53 -3.59
N GLU A 12 -16.57 -1.83 -3.92
CA GLU A 12 -16.90 -2.90 -2.97
C GLU A 12 -15.93 -2.96 -1.78
N LEU A 13 -14.66 -2.59 -1.98
CA LEU A 13 -13.66 -2.59 -0.92
C LEU A 13 -13.97 -1.52 0.12
N LEU A 14 -14.36 -0.32 -0.34
CA LEU A 14 -14.78 0.78 0.54
C LEU A 14 -16.01 0.37 1.36
N SER A 15 -17.00 -0.26 0.73
CA SER A 15 -18.19 -0.75 1.43
C SER A 15 -17.88 -1.80 2.51
N VAL A 16 -16.92 -2.70 2.25
CA VAL A 16 -16.42 -3.64 3.27
C VAL A 16 -15.79 -2.88 4.42
N ALA A 17 -14.92 -1.91 4.16
CA ALA A 17 -14.28 -1.11 5.20
C ALA A 17 -15.30 -0.35 6.07
N GLU A 18 -16.30 0.29 5.44
CA GLU A 18 -17.39 0.99 6.13
C GLU A 18 -18.23 0.06 7.01
N THR A 19 -18.51 -1.15 6.52
CA THR A 19 -19.27 -2.16 7.29
C THR A 19 -18.49 -2.56 8.54
N VAL A 20 -17.20 -2.86 8.38
CA VAL A 20 -16.31 -3.20 9.49
C VAL A 20 -16.18 -2.07 10.49
N ALA A 21 -16.00 -0.84 10.00
CA ALA A 21 -15.92 0.37 10.81
C ALA A 21 -17.15 0.52 11.72
N ARG A 22 -18.35 0.41 11.14
CA ARG A 22 -19.62 0.49 11.86
C ARG A 22 -19.80 -0.62 12.88
N ASP A 23 -19.48 -1.86 12.52
CA ASP A 23 -19.62 -3.04 13.39
C ASP A 23 -18.65 -3.05 14.58
N LYS A 24 -17.58 -2.24 14.49
CA LYS A 24 -16.50 -2.18 15.49
C LYS A 24 -16.41 -0.83 16.19
N GLY A 25 -17.15 0.18 15.76
CA GLY A 25 -17.08 1.53 16.31
C GLY A 25 -15.72 2.20 16.09
N ILE A 26 -15.11 1.96 14.92
CA ILE A 26 -13.83 2.57 14.51
C ILE A 26 -14.02 3.35 13.21
N GLU A 27 -13.02 4.13 12.82
CA GLU A 27 -13.05 4.87 11.57
C GLU A 27 -12.78 3.96 10.36
N ALA A 28 -13.48 4.21 9.25
CA ALA A 28 -13.27 3.46 8.01
C ALA A 28 -11.83 3.60 7.47
N ASP A 29 -11.19 4.73 7.75
CA ASP A 29 -9.80 4.97 7.35
C ASP A 29 -8.83 4.02 8.05
N GLU A 30 -9.01 3.76 9.35
CA GLU A 30 -8.19 2.77 10.07
C GLU A 30 -8.31 1.36 9.48
N VAL A 31 -9.51 1.00 8.99
CA VAL A 31 -9.72 -0.29 8.33
C VAL A 31 -8.98 -0.33 7.00
N LEU A 32 -9.06 0.75 6.21
CA LEU A 32 -8.38 0.86 4.92
C LEU A 32 -6.86 0.86 5.08
N GLU A 33 -6.32 1.55 6.09
CA GLU A 33 -4.91 1.51 6.45
C GLU A 33 -4.45 0.09 6.80
N ALA A 34 -5.22 -0.64 7.59
CA ALA A 34 -4.90 -2.03 7.91
C ALA A 34 -4.92 -2.94 6.66
N MET A 35 -5.83 -2.66 5.72
CA MET A 35 -5.86 -3.32 4.42
C MET A 35 -4.62 -3.00 3.58
N GLU A 36 -4.22 -1.72 3.52
CA GLU A 36 -2.98 -1.27 2.86
C GLU A 36 -1.76 -1.99 3.44
N GLN A 37 -1.63 -2.08 4.76
CA GLN A 37 -0.51 -2.78 5.41
C GLN A 37 -0.41 -4.25 4.99
N ALA A 38 -1.54 -4.95 4.88
CA ALA A 38 -1.52 -6.34 4.44
C ALA A 38 -1.19 -6.49 2.94
N ILE A 39 -1.72 -5.59 2.10
CA ILE A 39 -1.40 -5.54 0.67
C ILE A 39 0.09 -5.25 0.48
N GLN A 40 0.62 -4.30 1.24
CA GLN A 40 2.04 -3.97 1.28
C GLN A 40 2.90 -5.17 1.68
N LYS A 41 2.51 -5.92 2.72
CA LYS A 41 3.20 -7.16 3.11
C LYS A 41 3.22 -8.18 1.97
N ALA A 42 2.11 -8.36 1.27
CA ALA A 42 2.03 -9.25 0.11
C ALA A 42 2.88 -8.74 -1.07
N GLY A 43 2.88 -7.43 -1.30
CA GLY A 43 3.72 -6.77 -2.28
C GLY A 43 5.21 -7.03 -2.04
N ARG A 44 5.67 -6.91 -0.79
CA ARG A 44 7.04 -7.25 -0.37
C ARG A 44 7.39 -8.71 -0.65
N THR A 45 6.48 -9.65 -0.38
CA THR A 45 6.72 -11.07 -0.72
C THR A 45 6.90 -11.31 -2.22
N LYS A 46 6.20 -10.55 -3.08
CA LYS A 46 6.31 -10.71 -4.54
C LYS A 46 7.52 -9.99 -5.13
N TYR A 47 7.78 -8.77 -4.67
CA TYR A 47 8.73 -7.86 -5.33
C TYR A 47 10.08 -7.75 -4.62
N GLY A 48 10.22 -8.26 -3.39
CA GLY A 48 11.44 -8.19 -2.59
C GLY A 48 11.14 -7.61 -1.20
N HIS A 49 11.60 -8.28 -0.14
CA HIS A 49 11.34 -7.89 1.24
C HIS A 49 12.16 -6.69 1.68
N GLU A 50 13.29 -6.51 1.02
CA GLU A 50 14.29 -5.46 1.18
C GLU A 50 13.84 -4.12 0.57
N HIS A 51 12.90 -4.13 -0.37
CA HIS A 51 12.39 -2.90 -0.98
C HIS A 51 11.34 -2.21 -0.09
N ASP A 52 11.34 -0.87 -0.12
CA ASP A 52 10.24 -0.10 0.43
C ASP A 52 9.05 -0.11 -0.53
N ILE A 53 8.27 -1.19 -0.44
CA ILE A 53 7.00 -1.34 -1.14
C ILE A 53 5.91 -0.70 -0.27
N ARG A 54 5.09 0.17 -0.86
CA ARG A 54 3.91 0.74 -0.21
C ARG A 54 2.67 0.51 -1.08
N ALA A 55 1.57 0.20 -0.40
CA ALA A 55 0.26 0.08 -1.02
C ALA A 55 -0.58 1.30 -0.65
N ASN A 56 -1.43 1.74 -1.57
CA ASN A 56 -2.41 2.79 -1.31
C ASN A 56 -3.76 2.39 -1.89
N ILE A 57 -4.83 2.70 -1.17
CA ILE A 57 -6.22 2.54 -1.57
C ILE A 57 -6.83 3.92 -1.73
N ASP A 58 -7.26 4.27 -2.94
CA ASP A 58 -7.97 5.52 -3.17
C ASP A 58 -9.30 5.52 -2.39
N ARG A 59 -9.46 6.49 -1.49
CA ARG A 59 -10.62 6.57 -0.57
C ARG A 59 -11.95 6.87 -1.27
N LYS A 60 -11.93 7.29 -2.54
CA LYS A 60 -13.10 7.62 -3.34
C LYS A 60 -13.47 6.49 -4.29
N THR A 61 -12.48 5.82 -4.88
CA THR A 61 -12.69 4.82 -5.93
C THR A 61 -12.43 3.38 -5.45
N GLY A 62 -11.71 3.20 -4.34
CA GLY A 62 -11.23 1.90 -3.87
C GLY A 62 -10.09 1.33 -4.71
N GLU A 63 -9.55 2.10 -5.66
CA GLU A 63 -8.42 1.67 -6.49
C GLU A 63 -7.20 1.36 -5.63
N ILE A 64 -6.59 0.19 -5.85
CA ILE A 64 -5.38 -0.22 -5.17
C ILE A 64 -4.18 0.06 -6.06
N THR A 65 -3.23 0.84 -5.57
CA THR A 65 -1.93 1.05 -6.19
C THR A 65 -0.83 0.45 -5.34
N LEU A 66 0.25 0.02 -6.01
CA LEU A 66 1.45 -0.47 -5.36
C LEU A 66 2.64 0.22 -5.99
N ALA A 67 3.55 0.75 -5.18
CA ALA A 67 4.75 1.39 -5.68
C ALA A 67 5.95 1.06 -4.79
N ARG A 68 7.13 1.09 -5.40
CA ARG A 68 8.40 1.08 -4.69
C ARG A 68 8.85 2.53 -4.46
N TYR A 69 9.31 2.81 -3.26
CA TYR A 69 9.80 4.10 -2.83
C TYR A 69 11.32 4.03 -2.75
N LEU A 70 11.98 4.99 -3.38
CA LEU A 70 13.43 5.13 -3.31
C LEU A 70 13.75 6.52 -2.77
N GLU A 71 14.39 6.58 -1.62
CA GLU A 71 14.78 7.83 -0.97
C GLU A 71 15.98 8.46 -1.68
N VAL A 72 15.90 9.75 -1.97
CA VAL A 72 16.99 10.52 -2.55
C VAL A 72 17.93 10.96 -1.43
N VAL A 73 19.18 10.52 -1.50
CA VAL A 73 20.18 10.74 -0.44
C VAL A 73 21.50 11.29 -1.00
N GLU A 74 22.30 11.89 -0.14
CA GLU A 74 23.67 12.31 -0.46
C GLU A 74 24.66 11.14 -0.42
N GLU A 75 24.45 10.21 0.51
CA GLU A 75 25.26 9.01 0.71
C GLU A 75 24.33 7.79 0.85
N ILE A 76 24.66 6.69 0.17
CA ILE A 76 23.85 5.47 0.20
C ILE A 76 24.22 4.65 1.44
N GLU A 77 23.24 4.46 2.33
CA GLU A 77 23.28 3.50 3.43
C GLU A 77 22.57 2.18 3.06
N ASN A 78 21.58 2.25 2.17
CA ASN A 78 20.84 1.10 1.68
C ASN A 78 20.62 1.16 0.16
N GLU A 79 21.40 0.39 -0.59
CA GLU A 79 21.36 0.32 -2.07
C GLU A 79 20.00 -0.14 -2.64
N VAL A 80 19.14 -0.73 -1.81
CA VAL A 80 17.86 -1.29 -2.24
C VAL A 80 16.71 -0.27 -2.16
N SER A 81 16.81 0.69 -1.23
CA SER A 81 15.76 1.66 -0.93
C SER A 81 16.21 3.12 -1.12
N GLN A 82 17.46 3.36 -1.52
CA GLN A 82 18.01 4.70 -1.68
C GLN A 82 18.67 4.88 -3.04
N LEU A 83 18.76 6.13 -3.49
CA LEU A 83 19.52 6.53 -4.66
C LEU A 83 20.16 7.90 -4.48
N LEU A 84 21.26 8.14 -5.18
CA LEU A 84 21.92 9.44 -5.16
C LEU A 84 21.11 10.50 -5.92
N LEU A 85 21.21 11.75 -5.49
CA LEU A 85 20.58 12.91 -6.14
C LEU A 85 20.79 12.97 -7.68
N PRO A 86 21.98 12.74 -8.25
CA PRO A 86 22.15 12.76 -9.72
C PRO A 86 21.33 11.68 -10.43
N ALA A 87 21.21 10.48 -9.84
CA ALA A 87 20.40 9.41 -10.38
C ALA A 87 18.90 9.73 -10.26
N ALA A 88 18.51 10.45 -9.20
CA ALA A 88 17.14 10.92 -9.02
C ALA A 88 16.77 12.00 -10.05
N GLN A 89 17.66 12.99 -10.23
CA GLN A 89 17.48 14.08 -11.18
C GLN A 89 17.43 13.62 -12.64
N ALA A 90 18.07 12.51 -12.97
CA ALA A 90 17.94 11.88 -14.29
C ALA A 90 16.53 11.33 -14.57
N LYS A 91 15.74 11.03 -13.52
CA LYS A 91 14.34 10.55 -13.61
C LYS A 91 13.33 11.67 -13.40
N LYS A 92 13.63 12.59 -12.47
CA LYS A 92 12.78 13.73 -12.08
C LYS A 92 13.69 14.94 -11.83
N ALA A 93 13.72 15.89 -12.77
CA ALA A 93 14.72 16.97 -12.79
C ALA A 93 14.72 17.86 -11.54
N ASP A 94 13.58 18.00 -10.87
CA ASP A 94 13.36 18.77 -9.65
C ASP A 94 13.41 17.91 -8.38
N ALA A 95 13.99 16.70 -8.43
CA ALA A 95 14.19 15.87 -7.25
C ALA A 95 15.12 16.54 -6.23
N GLU A 96 14.77 16.42 -4.95
CA GLU A 96 15.51 16.96 -3.82
C GLU A 96 15.92 15.84 -2.86
N ILE A 97 17.00 16.07 -2.08
CA ILE A 97 17.43 15.14 -1.02
C ILE A 97 16.33 15.07 0.05
N GLY A 98 16.04 13.86 0.52
CA GLY A 98 14.95 13.55 1.44
C GLY A 98 13.61 13.31 0.75
N GLU A 99 13.50 13.52 -0.57
CA GLU A 99 12.32 13.12 -1.34
C GLU A 99 12.34 11.60 -1.60
N PHE A 100 11.16 11.03 -1.86
CA PHE A 100 11.04 9.68 -2.40
C PHE A 100 10.66 9.72 -3.88
N LEU A 101 11.46 9.08 -4.71
CA LEU A 101 11.00 8.70 -6.04
C LEU A 101 10.03 7.53 -5.95
N ILE A 102 8.87 7.71 -6.54
CA ILE A 102 7.79 6.72 -6.60
C ILE A 102 7.91 5.96 -7.92
N ASP A 103 8.16 4.67 -7.83
CA ASP A 103 8.25 3.74 -8.96
C ASP A 103 7.04 2.80 -8.95
N PRO A 104 6.01 3.04 -9.78
CA PRO A 104 4.80 2.21 -9.81
C PRO A 104 5.12 0.76 -10.15
N LEU A 105 4.57 -0.17 -9.37
CA LEU A 105 4.76 -1.59 -9.57
C LEU A 105 3.59 -2.19 -10.35
N PRO A 106 3.82 -3.29 -11.10
CA PRO A 106 2.73 -3.97 -11.77
C PRO A 106 1.64 -4.38 -10.77
N PRO A 107 0.36 -4.26 -11.16
CA PRO A 107 -0.75 -4.65 -10.29
C PRO A 107 -0.63 -6.13 -9.91
N ILE A 108 -1.01 -6.45 -8.67
CA ILE A 108 -1.20 -7.82 -8.22
C ILE A 108 -2.70 -8.01 -7.99
N ASP A 109 -3.23 -9.20 -8.28
CA ASP A 109 -4.57 -9.51 -7.84
C ASP A 109 -4.61 -9.69 -6.31
N PHE A 110 -5.06 -8.65 -5.63
CA PHE A 110 -5.22 -8.62 -4.18
C PHE A 110 -6.62 -9.02 -3.72
N GLY A 111 -7.52 -9.44 -4.63
CA GLY A 111 -8.94 -9.67 -4.28
C GLY A 111 -9.14 -10.62 -3.09
N ARG A 112 -8.37 -11.71 -3.03
CA ARG A 112 -8.40 -12.65 -1.88
C ARG A 112 -7.72 -12.10 -0.62
N ILE A 113 -6.66 -11.31 -0.78
CA ILE A 113 -5.88 -10.76 0.33
C ILE A 113 -6.67 -9.67 1.04
N ALA A 114 -7.26 -8.73 0.30
CA ALA A 114 -8.07 -7.65 0.86
C ALA A 114 -9.24 -8.19 1.70
N ALA A 115 -9.99 -9.17 1.18
CA ALA A 115 -11.11 -9.77 1.91
C ALA A 115 -10.66 -10.53 3.18
N GLN A 116 -9.55 -11.27 3.11
CA GLN A 116 -8.98 -11.96 4.27
C GLN A 116 -8.49 -10.99 5.33
N THR A 117 -7.83 -9.90 4.92
CA THR A 117 -7.36 -8.86 5.82
C THR A 117 -8.50 -8.14 6.50
N ALA A 118 -9.54 -7.72 5.75
CA ALA A 118 -10.72 -7.10 6.33
C ALA A 118 -11.32 -8.00 7.43
N LYS A 119 -11.44 -9.31 7.15
CA LYS A 119 -11.88 -10.29 8.16
C LYS A 119 -10.92 -10.37 9.36
N GLN A 120 -9.61 -10.32 9.15
CA GLN A 120 -8.63 -10.37 10.23
C GLN A 120 -8.70 -9.12 11.12
N VAL A 121 -8.86 -7.93 10.53
CA VAL A 121 -9.06 -6.65 11.25
C VAL A 121 -10.31 -6.74 12.13
N ILE A 122 -11.43 -7.27 11.61
CA ILE A 122 -12.64 -7.54 12.39
C ILE A 122 -12.32 -8.39 13.62
N VAL A 123 -11.62 -9.52 13.43
CA VAL A 123 -11.30 -10.46 14.52
C VAL A 123 -10.37 -9.82 15.57
N GLN A 124 -9.39 -9.02 15.16
CA GLN A 124 -8.49 -8.32 16.07
C GLN A 124 -9.24 -7.29 16.92
N LYS A 125 -10.07 -6.46 16.28
CA LYS A 125 -10.84 -5.42 16.97
C LYS A 125 -11.90 -5.98 17.92
N VAL A 126 -12.56 -7.10 17.58
CA VAL A 126 -13.45 -7.81 18.52
C VAL A 126 -12.71 -8.22 19.78
N ARG A 127 -11.52 -8.81 19.63
CA ARG A 127 -10.70 -9.24 20.78
C ARG A 127 -10.20 -8.08 21.63
N GLU A 128 -9.92 -6.93 21.02
CA GLU A 128 -9.53 -5.71 21.74
C GLU A 128 -10.71 -5.17 22.56
N ALA A 129 -11.90 -5.12 21.99
CA ALA A 129 -13.11 -4.65 22.67
C ALA A 129 -13.57 -5.57 23.81
N GLU A 130 -13.39 -6.88 23.71
CA GLU A 130 -13.72 -7.85 24.78
C GLU A 130 -12.76 -7.80 25.97
N ARG A 131 -11.58 -7.18 25.81
CA ARG A 131 -10.53 -7.10 26.85
C ARG A 131 -10.49 -5.75 27.59
N ALA A 132 -11.26 -4.77 27.13
CA ALA A 132 -11.41 -3.44 27.73
C ALA A 132 -12.63 -3.40 28.66
#